data_AF-A0A7V2SMH1-F1
#
_entry.id   AF-A0A7V2SMH1-F1
#
_cell.length_a   1.000
_cell.length_b   1.000
_cell.length_c   1.000
_cell.angle_alpha   90.00
_cell.angle_beta   90.00
_cell.angle_gamma   90.00
#
_symmetry.space_group_name_H-M   'P 1'
#
loop_
_entity.id
_entity.type
_entity.pdbx_description
1 polymer ?
#
loop_
_entity_poly.entity_id
_entity_poly.type
_entity_poly.pdbx_seq_one_letter_code
_entity_poly.pdbx_strand_id
1 'polypeptide(L)'
;KSVLEERYSNSETSLKTVIKRREVVTDELKATQARIEELNPLLLDMENRMAASTNQAERTKLEAERSELATEYNQAQATEQELLAGSQTLERYTSMFQTFVDSLNNQIAAQNTLINKLSIDTEQRIVLYKSLEDSLKTAAQQEVAHQINTLGTKVDTAAEETMAGIGAAAQRHIADLLELHESNMVNTAEIQRRKKLADEAFNRRFSEVMKKHEASSYTAG
;
A
#
# COMPACT_ATOMS: atom_id res chain seq x y z
N LYS A 1 11.38 -9.29 12.52
CA LYS A 1 10.63 -8.88 13.74
C LYS A 1 11.03 -7.47 14.07
N SER A 2 10.07 -6.58 14.35
CA SER A 2 10.42 -5.23 14.78
C SER A 2 11.12 -5.31 16.15
N VAL A 3 12.07 -4.42 16.44
CA VAL A 3 12.74 -4.35 17.75
C VAL A 3 11.71 -4.23 18.89
N LEU A 4 10.55 -3.65 18.61
CA LEU A 4 9.45 -3.49 19.56
C LEU A 4 8.77 -4.83 19.90
N GLU A 5 8.53 -5.68 18.90
CA GLU A 5 7.97 -7.03 19.09
C GLU A 5 8.92 -7.93 19.88
N GLU A 6 10.23 -7.82 19.63
CA GLU A 6 11.25 -8.54 20.38
C GLU A 6 11.29 -8.10 21.84
N ARG A 7 11.32 -6.78 22.09
CA ARG A 7 11.23 -6.23 23.45
C ARG A 7 9.96 -6.64 24.17
N TYR A 8 8.83 -6.66 23.47
CA TYR A 8 7.56 -7.13 24.01
C TYR A 8 7.65 -8.59 24.46
N SER A 9 8.08 -9.48 23.56
CA SER A 9 8.23 -10.91 23.84
C SER A 9 9.17 -11.18 25.03
N ASN A 10 10.29 -10.45 25.11
CA ASN A 10 11.26 -10.59 26.20
C ASN A 10 10.68 -10.09 27.54
N SER A 11 9.92 -9.00 27.51
CA SER A 11 9.27 -8.43 28.70
C SER A 11 8.16 -9.33 29.22
N GLU A 12 7.36 -9.91 28.31
CA GLU A 12 6.32 -10.88 28.65
C GLU A 12 6.93 -12.15 29.27
N THR A 13 8.06 -12.63 28.72
CA THR A 13 8.79 -13.78 29.28
C THR A 13 9.32 -13.48 30.68
N SER A 14 9.86 -12.27 30.87
CA SER A 14 10.36 -11.80 32.18
C SER A 14 9.23 -11.70 33.20
N LEU A 15 8.09 -11.13 32.80
CA LEU A 15 6.87 -11.05 33.62
C LEU A 15 6.41 -12.43 34.08
N LYS A 16 6.26 -13.38 33.15
CA LYS A 16 5.89 -14.77 33.47
C LYS A 16 6.86 -15.43 34.45
N THR A 17 8.15 -15.18 34.28
CA THR A 17 9.20 -15.72 35.17
C THR A 17 9.08 -15.17 36.58
N VAL A 18 8.88 -13.85 36.73
CA VAL A 18 8.72 -13.21 38.03
C VAL A 18 7.43 -13.66 38.72
N ILE A 19 6.31 -13.75 37.98
CA ILE A 19 5.04 -14.25 38.51
C ILE A 19 5.23 -15.67 39.06
N LYS A 20 5.81 -16.58 38.26
CA LYS A 20 6.06 -17.96 38.70
C LYS A 20 6.95 -18.04 39.93
N ARG A 21 7.99 -17.20 40.01
CA ARG A 21 8.85 -17.13 41.20
C ARG A 21 8.08 -16.62 42.41
N ARG A 22 7.19 -15.64 42.23
CA ARG A 22 6.34 -15.10 43.28
C ARG A 22 5.36 -16.15 43.81
N GLU A 23 4.78 -16.96 42.93
CA GLU A 23 3.90 -18.08 43.31
C GLU A 23 4.63 -19.04 44.25
N VAL A 24 5.84 -19.50 43.86
CA VAL A 24 6.67 -20.39 44.69
C VAL A 24 6.97 -19.77 46.06
N VAL A 25 7.47 -18.52 46.10
CA VAL A 25 7.78 -17.82 47.37
C VAL A 25 6.54 -17.65 48.24
N THR A 26 5.37 -17.41 47.62
CA THR A 26 4.11 -17.25 48.35
C THR A 26 3.63 -18.57 48.96
N ASP A 27 3.83 -19.68 48.25
CA ASP A 27 3.49 -21.01 48.76
C ASP A 27 4.43 -21.44 49.89
N GLU A 28 5.74 -21.18 49.75
CA GLU A 28 6.73 -21.37 50.82
C GLU A 28 6.41 -20.51 52.05
N LEU A 29 5.99 -19.25 51.85
CA LEU A 29 5.59 -18.35 52.93
C LEU A 29 4.39 -18.91 53.68
N LYS A 30 3.34 -19.37 52.98
CA LYS A 30 2.16 -19.99 53.60
C LYS A 30 2.51 -21.25 54.38
N ALA A 31 3.38 -22.11 53.83
CA ALA A 31 3.83 -23.30 54.53
C ALA A 31 4.61 -22.95 55.81
N THR A 32 5.47 -21.94 55.75
CA THR A 32 6.23 -21.44 56.91
C THR A 32 5.30 -20.87 57.97
N GLN A 33 4.30 -20.07 57.57
CA GLN A 33 3.27 -19.53 58.45
C GLN A 33 2.46 -20.62 59.14
N ALA A 34 2.01 -21.64 58.40
CA ALA A 34 1.32 -22.78 58.97
C ALA A 34 2.20 -23.51 60.01
N ARG A 35 3.50 -23.68 59.74
CA ARG A 35 4.42 -24.32 60.69
C ARG A 35 4.60 -23.49 61.96
N ILE A 36 4.69 -22.16 61.85
CA ILE A 36 4.74 -21.25 63.00
C ILE A 36 3.46 -21.38 63.84
N GLU A 37 2.29 -21.43 63.18
CA GLU A 37 1.00 -21.61 63.85
C GLU A 37 0.90 -22.97 64.57
N GLU A 38 1.49 -24.04 64.03
CA GLU A 38 1.60 -25.35 64.69
C GLU A 38 2.57 -25.36 65.89
N LEU A 39 3.69 -24.65 65.79
CA LEU A 39 4.72 -24.62 66.85
C LEU A 39 4.25 -23.86 68.09
N ASN A 40 3.43 -22.82 67.92
CA ASN A 40 2.87 -22.02 69.03
C ASN A 40 2.18 -22.86 70.13
N PRO A 41 1.18 -23.71 69.84
CA PRO A 41 0.53 -24.52 70.86
C PRO A 41 1.46 -25.60 71.43
N LEU A 42 2.40 -26.15 70.66
CA LEU A 42 3.37 -27.13 71.15
C LEU A 42 4.32 -26.52 72.19
N LEU A 43 4.80 -25.31 71.94
CA LEU A 43 5.62 -24.55 72.89
C LEU A 43 4.83 -24.25 74.17
N LEU A 44 3.58 -23.82 74.04
CA LEU A 44 2.71 -23.56 75.19
C LEU A 44 2.42 -24.82 76.02
N ASP A 45 2.17 -25.96 75.37
CA ASP A 45 1.99 -27.25 76.04
C ASP A 45 3.25 -27.66 76.83
N MET A 46 4.43 -27.49 76.23
CA MET A 46 5.70 -27.75 76.89
C MET A 46 5.90 -26.85 78.12
N GLU A 47 5.61 -25.56 78.01
CA GLU A 47 5.67 -24.64 79.15
C GLU A 47 4.72 -25.05 80.29
N ASN A 48 3.49 -25.43 79.96
CA ASN A 48 2.50 -25.90 80.92
C ASN A 48 2.95 -27.20 81.62
N ARG A 49 3.49 -28.17 80.87
CA ARG A 49 4.01 -29.43 81.41
C ARG A 49 5.24 -29.21 82.29
N MET A 50 6.13 -28.30 81.91
CA MET A 50 7.28 -27.89 82.74
C MET A 50 6.85 -27.23 84.06
N ALA A 51 5.79 -26.41 84.02
CA ALA A 51 5.24 -25.76 85.21
C ALA A 51 4.56 -26.77 86.16
N ALA A 52 3.92 -27.81 85.61
CA ALA A 52 3.25 -28.85 86.38
C ALA A 52 4.19 -29.93 86.94
N SER A 53 5.36 -30.17 86.32
CA SER A 53 6.29 -31.21 86.77
C SER A 53 7.06 -30.79 88.03
N THR A 54 7.00 -31.65 89.05
CA THR A 54 7.76 -31.51 90.31
C THR A 54 9.05 -32.35 90.32
N ASN A 55 9.31 -33.13 89.27
CA ASN A 55 10.50 -33.98 89.16
C ASN A 55 11.59 -33.25 88.37
N GLN A 56 12.76 -33.07 89.00
CA GLN A 56 13.88 -32.34 88.40
C GLN A 56 14.38 -32.98 87.09
N ALA A 57 14.47 -34.32 87.03
CA ALA A 57 14.95 -35.01 85.83
C ALA A 57 13.97 -34.87 84.66
N GLU A 58 12.67 -34.92 84.95
CA GLU A 58 11.61 -34.70 83.95
C GLU A 58 11.62 -33.25 83.45
N ARG A 59 11.76 -32.25 84.34
CA ARG A 59 11.91 -30.85 83.94
C ARG A 59 13.09 -30.64 83.00
N THR A 60 14.25 -31.22 83.31
CA THR A 60 15.43 -31.09 82.44
C THR A 60 15.18 -31.67 81.04
N LYS A 61 14.45 -32.79 80.94
CA LYS A 61 14.09 -33.36 79.63
C LYS A 61 13.12 -32.45 78.86
N LEU A 62 12.07 -31.96 79.51
CA LEU A 62 11.11 -31.05 78.90
C LEU A 62 11.75 -29.72 78.46
N GLU A 63 12.73 -29.23 79.21
CA GLU A 63 13.47 -28.02 78.87
C GLU A 63 14.34 -28.22 77.62
N ALA A 64 14.94 -29.39 77.45
CA ALA A 64 15.65 -29.75 76.22
C ALA A 64 14.69 -29.81 75.01
N GLU A 65 13.56 -30.52 75.14
CA GLU A 65 12.53 -30.61 74.10
C GLU A 65 11.95 -29.22 73.73
N ARG A 66 11.69 -28.35 74.73
CA ARG A 66 11.26 -26.96 74.51
C ARG A 66 12.32 -26.15 73.76
N SER A 67 13.59 -26.32 74.11
CA SER A 67 14.68 -25.60 73.46
C SER A 67 14.82 -25.95 71.98
N GLU A 68 14.60 -27.22 71.61
CA GLU A 68 14.57 -27.67 70.21
C GLU A 68 13.42 -27.01 69.45
N LEU A 69 12.20 -27.07 69.99
CA LEU A 69 11.01 -26.43 69.39
C LEU A 69 11.16 -24.91 69.29
N ALA A 70 11.73 -24.26 70.29
CA ALA A 70 11.95 -22.81 70.29
C ALA A 70 12.99 -22.42 69.23
N THR A 71 14.00 -23.26 69.01
CA THR A 71 15.00 -23.04 67.95
C THR A 71 14.33 -23.13 66.58
N GLU A 72 13.53 -24.17 66.36
CA GLU A 72 12.77 -24.33 65.12
C GLU A 72 11.81 -23.15 64.88
N TYR A 73 11.08 -22.73 65.91
CA TYR A 73 10.17 -21.58 65.83
C TYR A 73 10.88 -20.28 65.44
N ASN A 74 12.01 -19.98 66.08
CA ASN A 74 12.79 -18.79 65.77
C ASN A 74 13.36 -18.82 64.36
N GLN A 75 13.78 -20.01 63.89
CA GLN A 75 14.25 -20.17 62.52
C GLN A 75 13.11 -19.99 61.51
N ALA A 76 11.94 -20.57 61.77
CA ALA A 76 10.76 -20.40 60.92
C ALA A 76 10.32 -18.93 60.85
N GLN A 77 10.32 -18.21 61.98
CA GLN A 77 10.05 -16.77 62.03
C GLN A 77 11.04 -15.95 61.20
N ALA A 78 12.34 -16.27 61.26
CA ALA A 78 13.34 -15.60 60.43
C ALA A 78 13.10 -15.87 58.93
N THR A 79 12.80 -17.12 58.57
CA THR A 79 12.45 -17.52 57.19
C THR A 79 11.18 -16.83 56.71
N GLU A 80 10.15 -16.69 57.55
CA GLU A 80 8.92 -15.97 57.23
C GLU A 80 9.23 -14.52 56.83
N GLN A 81 10.06 -13.82 57.61
CA GLN A 81 10.44 -12.44 57.32
C GLN A 81 11.20 -12.30 56.00
N GLU A 82 12.12 -13.23 55.72
CA GLU A 82 12.87 -13.26 54.45
C GLU A 82 11.94 -13.49 53.26
N LEU A 83 11.05 -14.49 53.35
CA LEU A 83 10.08 -14.81 52.30
C LEU A 83 9.07 -13.68 52.08
N LEU A 84 8.63 -13.01 53.15
CA LEU A 84 7.72 -11.87 53.06
C LEU A 84 8.38 -10.70 52.32
N ALA A 85 9.62 -10.35 52.68
CA ALA A 85 10.39 -9.31 51.99
C ALA A 85 10.65 -9.67 50.52
N GLY A 86 10.97 -10.95 50.25
CA GLY A 86 11.11 -11.49 48.90
C GLY A 86 9.83 -11.37 48.07
N SER A 87 8.69 -11.75 48.65
CA SER A 87 7.38 -11.69 47.99
C SER A 87 6.98 -10.25 47.63
N GLN A 88 7.18 -9.29 48.56
CA GLN A 88 6.93 -7.87 48.30
C GLN A 88 7.81 -7.32 47.17
N THR A 89 9.07 -7.75 47.11
CA THR A 89 9.99 -7.35 46.03
C THR A 89 9.54 -7.90 44.68
N LEU A 90 9.16 -9.18 44.64
CA LEU A 90 8.64 -9.82 43.43
C LEU A 90 7.32 -9.20 42.95
N GLU A 91 6.47 -8.75 43.88
CA GLU A 91 5.25 -8.04 43.53
C GLU A 91 5.54 -6.69 42.86
N ARG A 92 6.51 -5.93 43.37
CA ARG A 92 6.95 -4.68 42.73
C ARG A 92 7.49 -4.94 41.32
N TYR A 93 8.28 -5.99 41.13
CA TYR A 93 8.77 -6.38 39.80
C TYR A 93 7.63 -6.82 38.87
N THR A 94 6.64 -7.56 39.38
CA THR A 94 5.46 -7.96 38.61
C THR A 94 4.71 -6.73 38.09
N SER A 95 4.44 -5.76 38.96
CA SER A 95 3.79 -4.49 38.59
C SER A 95 4.60 -3.68 37.57
N MET A 96 5.92 -3.62 37.74
CA MET A 96 6.82 -2.94 36.80
C MET A 96 6.81 -3.59 35.41
N PHE A 97 6.95 -4.91 35.35
CA PHE A 97 6.94 -5.64 34.07
C PHE A 97 5.57 -5.57 33.39
N GLN A 98 4.47 -5.65 34.15
CA GLN A 98 3.12 -5.46 33.60
C GLN A 98 2.98 -4.08 32.94
N THR A 99 3.37 -3.02 33.66
CA THR A 99 3.36 -1.65 33.12
C THR A 99 4.19 -1.52 31.84
N PHE A 100 5.35 -2.19 31.79
CA PHE A 100 6.22 -2.17 30.62
C PHE A 100 5.60 -2.92 29.43
N VAL A 101 5.01 -4.10 29.66
CA VAL A 101 4.28 -4.89 28.65
C VAL A 101 3.10 -4.07 28.09
N ASP A 102 2.31 -3.43 28.95
CA ASP A 102 1.18 -2.60 28.54
C ASP A 102 1.62 -1.40 27.70
N SER A 103 2.70 -0.73 28.10
CA SER A 103 3.30 0.37 27.33
C SER A 103 3.80 -0.08 25.96
N LEU A 104 4.47 -1.22 25.88
CA LEU A 104 4.95 -1.78 24.61
C LEU A 104 3.78 -2.16 23.69
N ASN A 105 2.72 -2.77 24.23
CA ASN A 105 1.50 -3.05 23.46
C ASN A 105 0.88 -1.79 22.87
N ASN A 106 0.75 -0.73 23.68
CA ASN A 106 0.23 0.55 23.20
C ASN A 106 1.12 1.16 22.10
N GLN A 107 2.43 1.07 22.23
CA GLN A 107 3.37 1.53 21.20
C GLN A 107 3.26 0.71 19.90
N ILE A 108 3.12 -0.62 20.00
CA ILE A 108 2.91 -1.49 18.83
C ILE A 108 1.61 -1.10 18.11
N ALA A 109 0.52 -0.92 18.85
CA ALA A 109 -0.78 -0.53 18.27
C ALA A 109 -0.71 0.85 17.59
N ALA A 110 -0.05 1.82 18.22
CA ALA A 110 0.16 3.14 17.64
C ALA A 110 1.03 3.09 16.36
N GLN A 111 2.12 2.32 16.37
CA GLN A 111 2.97 2.13 15.19
C GLN A 111 2.21 1.47 14.04
N ASN A 112 1.43 0.42 14.31
CA ASN A 112 0.61 -0.23 13.28
C ASN A 112 -0.40 0.74 12.67
N THR A 113 -1.03 1.57 13.50
CA THR A 113 -1.96 2.62 13.02
C THR A 113 -1.24 3.64 12.14
N LEU A 114 -0.05 4.09 12.54
CA LEU A 114 0.75 5.04 11.76
C LEU A 114 1.22 4.43 10.43
N ILE A 115 1.67 3.17 10.43
CA ILE A 115 2.07 2.44 9.22
C ILE A 115 0.89 2.36 8.25
N ASN A 116 -0.30 1.98 8.74
CA ASN A 116 -1.51 1.91 7.91
C ASN A 116 -1.84 3.29 7.31
N LYS A 117 -1.77 4.35 8.11
CA LYS A 117 -1.99 5.72 7.62
C LYS A 117 -0.99 6.11 6.55
N LEU A 118 0.30 5.87 6.77
CA LEU A 118 1.35 6.17 5.81
C LEU A 118 1.21 5.35 4.51
N SER A 119 0.76 4.10 4.59
CA SER A 119 0.45 3.27 3.42
C SER A 119 -0.66 3.91 2.59
N ILE A 120 -1.79 4.27 3.22
CA ILE A 120 -2.93 4.91 2.56
C ILE A 120 -2.52 6.24 1.93
N ASP A 121 -1.80 7.09 2.66
CA ASP A 121 -1.27 8.37 2.15
C ASP A 121 -0.36 8.15 0.92
N THR A 122 0.47 7.10 0.95
CA THR A 122 1.37 6.76 -0.16
C THR A 122 0.57 6.30 -1.37
N GLU A 123 -0.42 5.43 -1.20
CA GLU A 123 -1.33 5.00 -2.26
C GLU A 123 -2.08 6.19 -2.88
N GLN A 124 -2.61 7.10 -2.05
CA GLN A 124 -3.27 8.31 -2.51
C GLN A 124 -2.33 9.20 -3.33
N ARG A 125 -1.08 9.40 -2.88
CA ARG A 125 -0.09 10.17 -3.65
C ARG A 125 0.22 9.52 -4.99
N ILE A 126 0.34 8.19 -5.05
CA ILE A 126 0.54 7.47 -6.32
C ILE A 126 -0.61 7.75 -7.28
N VAL A 127 -1.86 7.67 -6.81
CA VAL A 127 -3.04 7.97 -7.64
C VAL A 127 -3.06 9.43 -8.12
N LEU A 128 -2.74 10.38 -7.23
CA LEU A 128 -2.65 11.80 -7.59
C LEU A 128 -1.54 12.06 -8.62
N TYR A 129 -0.37 11.45 -8.46
CA TYR A 129 0.71 11.58 -9.43
C TYR A 129 0.35 10.99 -10.78
N LYS A 130 -0.31 9.83 -10.82
CA LYS A 130 -0.81 9.25 -12.08
C LYS A 130 -1.85 10.15 -12.75
N SER A 131 -2.78 10.71 -11.97
CA SER A 131 -3.79 11.65 -12.48
C SER A 131 -3.16 12.92 -13.04
N LEU A 132 -2.11 13.43 -12.39
CA LEU A 132 -1.34 14.57 -12.87
C LEU A 132 -0.59 14.22 -14.16
N GLU A 133 0.05 13.05 -14.23
CA GLU A 133 0.73 12.56 -15.44
C GLU A 133 -0.23 12.46 -16.63
N ASP A 134 -1.41 11.88 -16.43
CA ASP A 134 -2.44 11.75 -17.47
C ASP A 134 -2.98 13.13 -17.92
N SER A 135 -3.13 14.07 -16.97
CA SER A 135 -3.51 15.46 -17.28
C SER A 135 -2.44 16.17 -18.09
N LEU A 136 -1.16 15.99 -17.77
CA LEU A 136 -0.04 16.57 -18.52
C LEU A 136 0.07 15.99 -19.94
N LYS A 137 -0.12 14.68 -20.11
CA LYS A 137 -0.17 14.04 -21.44
C LYS A 137 -1.30 14.62 -22.28
N THR A 138 -2.47 14.79 -21.69
CA THR A 138 -3.64 15.37 -22.38
C THR A 138 -3.38 16.83 -22.78
N ALA A 139 -2.82 17.65 -21.89
CA ALA A 139 -2.46 19.04 -22.18
C ALA A 139 -1.42 19.14 -23.31
N ALA A 140 -0.38 18.30 -23.28
CA ALA A 140 0.63 18.25 -24.34
C ALA A 140 0.02 17.82 -25.69
N GLN A 141 -0.91 16.87 -25.71
CA GLN A 141 -1.64 16.49 -26.92
C GLN A 141 -2.49 17.64 -27.47
N GLN A 142 -3.16 18.42 -26.61
CA GLN A 142 -3.91 19.60 -27.02
C GLN A 142 -3.00 20.67 -27.65
N GLU A 143 -1.82 20.90 -27.07
CA GLU A 143 -0.84 21.84 -27.62
C GLU A 143 -0.38 21.42 -29.02
N VAL A 144 -0.02 20.14 -29.20
CA VAL A 144 0.36 19.59 -30.51
C VAL A 144 -0.79 19.71 -31.53
N ALA A 145 -2.03 19.42 -31.12
CA ALA A 145 -3.19 19.58 -32.00
C ALA A 145 -3.38 21.04 -32.45
N HIS A 146 -3.19 22.01 -31.54
CA HIS A 146 -3.28 23.43 -31.87
C HIS A 146 -2.17 23.87 -32.84
N GLN A 147 -0.95 23.35 -32.68
CA GLN A 147 0.16 23.60 -33.59
C GLN A 147 -0.11 23.03 -35.00
N ILE A 148 -0.62 21.79 -35.09
CA ILE A 148 -0.99 21.16 -36.37
C ILE A 148 -2.07 21.99 -37.07
N ASN A 149 -3.11 22.41 -36.35
CA ASN A 149 -4.18 23.23 -36.92
C ASN A 149 -3.63 24.56 -37.47
N THR A 150 -2.73 25.20 -36.72
CA THR A 150 -2.07 26.45 -37.16
C THR A 150 -1.15 26.25 -38.36
N LEU A 151 -0.49 25.10 -38.45
CA LEU A 151 0.33 24.76 -39.61
C LEU A 151 -0.53 24.45 -40.83
N GLY A 152 -1.63 23.70 -40.66
CA GLY A 152 -2.59 23.39 -41.70
C GLY A 152 -3.16 24.66 -42.33
N THR A 153 -3.62 25.62 -41.52
CA THR A 153 -4.12 26.91 -42.04
C THR A 153 -3.07 27.69 -42.81
N LYS A 154 -1.80 27.68 -42.38
CA LYS A 154 -0.69 28.30 -43.13
C LYS A 154 -0.41 27.59 -44.45
N VAL A 155 -0.43 26.25 -44.46
CA VAL A 155 -0.23 25.45 -45.67
C VAL A 155 -1.39 25.70 -46.65
N ASP A 156 -2.63 25.72 -46.18
CA ASP A 156 -3.80 26.02 -47.00
C ASP A 156 -3.72 27.43 -47.60
N THR A 157 -3.35 28.43 -46.79
CA THR A 157 -3.14 29.81 -47.27
C THR A 157 -2.07 29.85 -48.37
N ALA A 158 -0.91 29.20 -48.14
CA ALA A 158 0.17 29.17 -49.12
C ALA A 158 -0.22 28.40 -50.40
N ALA A 159 -1.01 27.34 -50.26
CA ALA A 159 -1.55 26.58 -51.39
C ALA A 159 -2.57 27.40 -52.18
N GLU A 160 -3.47 28.13 -51.52
CA GLU A 160 -4.42 29.05 -52.14
C GLU A 160 -3.69 30.18 -52.90
N GLU A 161 -2.69 30.80 -52.29
CA GLU A 161 -1.85 31.82 -52.94
C GLU A 161 -1.14 31.24 -54.17
N THR A 162 -0.59 30.04 -54.06
CA THR A 162 0.09 29.35 -55.17
C THR A 162 -0.91 28.99 -56.28
N MET A 163 -2.09 28.46 -55.93
CA MET A 163 -3.15 28.12 -56.89
C MET A 163 -3.70 29.36 -57.57
N ALA A 164 -3.90 30.46 -56.84
CA ALA A 164 -4.28 31.74 -57.43
C ALA A 164 -3.20 32.28 -58.37
N GLY A 165 -1.92 32.14 -58.02
CA GLY A 165 -0.78 32.46 -58.88
C GLY A 165 -0.74 31.61 -60.15
N ILE A 166 -0.94 30.29 -60.04
CA ILE A 166 -1.04 29.38 -61.19
C ILE A 166 -2.27 29.70 -62.04
N GLY A 167 -3.42 29.98 -61.41
CA GLY A 167 -4.64 30.40 -62.09
C GLY A 167 -4.41 31.67 -62.90
N ALA A 168 -3.77 32.68 -62.31
CA ALA A 168 -3.42 33.91 -62.98
C ALA A 168 -2.41 33.70 -64.12
N ALA A 169 -1.39 32.85 -63.93
CA ALA A 169 -0.43 32.51 -64.98
C ALA A 169 -1.07 31.72 -66.12
N ALA A 170 -1.93 30.75 -65.81
CA ALA A 170 -2.69 29.97 -66.78
C ALA A 170 -3.70 30.85 -67.53
N GLN A 171 -4.37 31.80 -66.87
CA GLN A 171 -5.27 32.76 -67.52
C GLN A 171 -4.53 33.72 -68.45
N ARG A 172 -3.33 34.20 -68.06
CA ARG A 172 -2.47 34.94 -69.00
C ARG A 172 -2.08 34.08 -70.19
N HIS A 173 -1.64 32.86 -69.96
CA HIS A 173 -1.26 31.95 -71.05
C HIS A 173 -2.45 31.53 -71.94
N ILE A 174 -3.67 31.43 -71.38
CA ILE A 174 -4.91 31.21 -72.13
C ILE A 174 -5.27 32.48 -72.93
N ALA A 175 -5.11 33.67 -72.35
CA ALA A 175 -5.31 34.92 -73.07
C ALA A 175 -4.33 35.04 -74.25
N ASP A 176 -3.04 34.76 -74.03
CA ASP A 176 -2.01 34.75 -75.07
C ASP A 176 -2.33 33.71 -76.16
N LEU A 177 -2.83 32.52 -75.79
CA LEU A 177 -3.26 31.47 -76.73
C LEU A 177 -4.53 31.85 -77.49
N LEU A 178 -5.48 32.56 -76.86
CA LEU A 178 -6.68 33.07 -77.52
C LEU A 178 -6.34 34.18 -78.52
N GLU A 179 -5.39 35.04 -78.19
CA GLU A 179 -4.89 36.12 -79.05
C GLU A 179 -4.09 35.55 -80.25
N LEU A 180 -3.29 34.50 -80.03
CA LEU A 180 -2.66 33.72 -81.11
C LEU A 180 -3.68 32.97 -81.98
N HIS A 181 -4.78 32.50 -81.40
CA HIS A 181 -5.87 31.84 -82.12
C HIS A 181 -6.70 32.83 -82.95
N GLU A 182 -6.93 34.05 -82.45
CA GLU A 182 -7.61 35.13 -83.17
C GLU A 182 -6.84 35.51 -84.45
N SER A 183 -5.50 35.49 -84.39
CA SER A 183 -4.63 35.76 -85.55
C SER A 183 -4.64 34.66 -86.63
N ASN A 184 -5.20 33.48 -86.36
CA ASN A 184 -5.20 32.33 -87.29
C ASN A 184 -6.61 31.86 -87.74
N MET A 185 -7.67 32.60 -87.44
CA MET A 185 -9.03 32.22 -87.84
C MET A 185 -9.39 32.65 -89.26
N VAL A 186 -9.02 31.78 -90.19
CA VAL A 186 -9.54 31.71 -91.57
C VAL A 186 -10.94 31.07 -91.57
N ASN A 187 -11.91 31.82 -92.11
CA ASN A 187 -13.23 31.44 -92.65
C ASN A 187 -14.06 30.40 -91.87
N THR A 188 -15.00 30.90 -91.04
CA THR A 188 -16.04 30.15 -90.29
C THR A 188 -16.78 29.07 -91.09
N ALA A 189 -16.89 29.21 -92.43
CA ALA A 189 -17.51 28.21 -93.29
C ALA A 189 -16.71 26.89 -93.38
N GLU A 190 -15.37 26.96 -93.36
CA GLU A 190 -14.48 25.79 -93.44
C GLU A 190 -14.55 24.95 -92.16
N ILE A 191 -14.66 25.62 -91.00
CA ILE A 191 -14.77 24.97 -89.68
C ILE A 191 -16.10 24.23 -89.54
N GLN A 192 -17.22 24.85 -89.93
CA GLN A 192 -18.52 24.17 -89.90
C GLN A 192 -18.55 22.95 -90.82
N ARG A 193 -17.89 23.04 -91.99
CA ARG A 193 -17.77 21.91 -92.92
C ARG A 193 -16.94 20.77 -92.34
N ARG A 194 -15.78 21.08 -91.73
CA ARG A 194 -14.91 20.07 -91.09
C ARG A 194 -15.58 19.42 -89.89
N LYS A 195 -16.29 20.19 -89.05
CA LYS A 195 -17.05 19.65 -87.91
C LYS A 195 -18.14 18.68 -88.39
N LYS A 196 -18.92 19.05 -89.41
CA LYS A 196 -19.96 18.18 -89.96
C LYS A 196 -19.40 16.86 -90.48
N LEU A 197 -18.29 16.90 -91.23
CA LEU A 197 -17.63 15.68 -91.73
C LEU A 197 -17.08 14.79 -90.60
N ALA A 198 -16.52 15.40 -89.55
CA ALA A 198 -16.02 14.68 -88.39
C ALA A 198 -17.15 14.04 -87.58
N ASP A 199 -18.26 14.75 -87.36
CA ASP A 199 -19.45 14.24 -86.65
C ASP A 199 -20.09 13.09 -87.43
N GLU A 200 -20.16 13.16 -88.76
CA GLU A 200 -20.63 12.06 -89.61
C GLU A 200 -19.72 10.83 -89.54
N ALA A 201 -18.39 11.03 -89.53
CA ALA A 201 -17.41 9.96 -89.39
C ALA A 201 -17.44 9.31 -88.00
N PHE A 202 -17.57 10.12 -86.95
CA PHE A 202 -17.70 9.66 -85.57
C PHE A 202 -18.96 8.84 -85.39
N ASN A 203 -20.12 9.34 -85.84
CA ASN A 203 -21.38 8.61 -85.72
C ASN A 203 -21.33 7.25 -86.41
N ARG A 204 -20.70 7.13 -87.60
CA ARG A 204 -20.49 5.81 -88.25
C ARG A 204 -19.65 4.88 -87.39
N ARG A 205 -18.48 5.34 -86.94
CA ARG A 205 -17.57 4.50 -86.13
C ARG A 205 -18.17 4.13 -84.78
N PHE A 206 -18.85 5.06 -84.12
CA PHE A 206 -19.48 4.81 -82.82
C PHE A 206 -20.62 3.80 -82.95
N SER A 207 -21.42 3.88 -84.03
CA SER A 207 -22.43 2.87 -84.34
C SER A 207 -21.83 1.46 -84.53
N GLU A 208 -20.68 1.36 -85.19
CA GLU A 208 -19.97 0.08 -85.37
C GLU A 208 -19.37 -0.46 -84.06
N VAL A 209 -18.82 0.42 -83.23
CA VAL A 209 -18.24 0.05 -81.92
C VAL A 209 -19.34 -0.39 -80.96
N MET A 210 -20.48 0.30 -80.89
CA MET A 210 -21.63 -0.12 -80.07
C MET A 210 -22.16 -1.48 -80.50
N LYS A 211 -22.29 -1.74 -81.82
CA LYS A 211 -22.66 -3.07 -82.32
C LYS A 211 -21.67 -4.17 -81.93
N LYS A 212 -20.36 -3.87 -81.92
CA LYS A 212 -19.34 -4.83 -81.47
C LYS A 212 -19.31 -5.00 -79.95
N HIS A 213 -19.59 -3.95 -79.18
CA HIS A 213 -19.66 -4.01 -77.72
C HIS A 213 -20.88 -4.83 -77.25
N GLU A 214 -22.06 -4.60 -77.84
CA GLU A 214 -23.27 -5.39 -77.55
C GLU A 214 -23.11 -6.88 -77.90
N ALA A 215 -22.41 -7.19 -79.00
CA ALA A 215 -22.12 -8.57 -79.40
C ALA A 215 -21.04 -9.27 -78.53
N SER A 216 -20.18 -8.50 -77.85
CA SER A 216 -19.07 -9.05 -77.04
C SER A 216 -19.43 -9.29 -75.57
N SER A 217 -20.59 -8.81 -75.11
CA SER A 217 -21.08 -9.06 -73.74
C SER A 217 -21.86 -10.38 -73.57
N TYR A 218 -21.95 -11.23 -74.61
CA TYR A 218 -22.74 -12.48 -74.62
C TYR A 218 -21.92 -13.77 -74.82
N THR A 219 -20.62 -13.75 -74.53
CA THR A 219 -19.83 -14.97 -74.33
C THR A 219 -19.08 -14.82 -73.01
N ALA A 220 -19.73 -15.19 -71.90
CA ALA A 220 -19.70 -16.55 -71.35
C ALA A 220 -18.29 -16.83 -70.78
N GLY A 221 -18.17 -17.05 -69.48
CA GLY A 221 -19.01 -17.98 -68.71
C GLY A 221 -18.23 -19.28 -68.59
#